data_AF-A0A1D4Q4V5-F1
#
_entry.id   AF-A0A1D4Q4V5-F1
#
_cell.length_a   1.000
_cell.length_b   1.000
_cell.length_c   1.000
_cell.angle_alpha   90.00
_cell.angle_beta   90.00
_cell.angle_gamma   90.00
#
_symmetry.space_group_name_H-M   'P 1'
#
loop_
_entity.id
_entity.type
_entity.pdbx_description
1 polymer ?
#
loop_
_entity_poly.entity_id
_entity_poly.type
_entity_poly.pdbx_seq_one_letter_code
_entity_poly.pdbx_strand_id
1 'polypeptide(L)'
;MVNFAHIINDENQKEIVRGRELTDRDRISKEYFCPNENCETKLALNIKSNGENYFSASYDDFDHIKYCWAKSKYANQVILPPKDKNINDFLNSLSKSESRKSEKSKSEKNDMDDNVTHRRMSTLKDIFYYCKSHNKENNFGDTKIKYMFLDSRTKNMYTKFIYEGTKVVIGDSILPFNPKDEMFKIKYNNKFYFKINFINSSVFNKCYKKLNLKGRNLKDVNVMVLGDWKRSGNNTLVTCIKNSKQFLDISSFISD
;
A
#
# COMPACT_ATOMS: atom_id res chain seq x y z
N MET A 1 -14.99 9.77 -7.58
CA MET A 1 -14.03 10.90 -7.66
C MET A 1 -12.78 10.52 -6.90
N VAL A 2 -11.62 10.64 -7.55
CA VAL A 2 -10.29 10.42 -6.97
C VAL A 2 -9.30 11.47 -7.51
N ASN A 3 -8.26 11.81 -6.77
CA ASN A 3 -7.32 12.88 -7.17
C ASN A 3 -6.06 12.37 -7.88
N PHE A 4 -6.01 11.06 -8.17
CA PHE A 4 -4.90 10.40 -8.83
C PHE A 4 -5.42 9.28 -9.74
N ALA A 5 -4.67 8.99 -10.78
CA ALA A 5 -4.95 7.94 -11.75
C ALA A 5 -3.65 7.27 -12.17
N HIS A 6 -3.76 6.16 -12.87
CA HIS A 6 -2.64 5.51 -13.52
C HIS A 6 -2.66 5.82 -15.04
N ILE A 7 -1.51 6.18 -15.60
CA ILE A 7 -1.24 6.29 -17.04
C ILE A 7 -0.21 5.25 -17.48
N ILE A 8 -0.29 4.81 -18.73
CA ILE A 8 0.77 4.01 -19.35
C ILE A 8 1.76 4.98 -19.97
N ASN A 9 3.00 4.99 -19.47
CA ASN A 9 4.07 5.81 -20.05
C ASN A 9 4.62 5.19 -21.35
N ASP A 10 5.51 5.90 -22.04
CA ASP A 10 6.10 5.47 -23.32
C ASP A 10 6.88 4.16 -23.23
N GLU A 11 7.35 3.78 -22.03
CA GLU A 11 8.01 2.49 -21.74
C GLU A 11 7.01 1.37 -21.41
N ASN A 12 5.71 1.59 -21.65
CA ASN A 12 4.62 0.69 -21.31
C ASN A 12 4.51 0.38 -19.79
N GLN A 13 4.88 1.36 -18.95
CA GLN A 13 4.80 1.27 -17.49
C GLN A 13 3.68 2.17 -16.96
N LYS A 14 2.70 1.58 -16.26
CA LYS A 14 2.72 1.56 -14.79
C LYS A 14 2.88 2.87 -13.96
N GLU A 15 2.45 4.09 -14.32
CA GLU A 15 2.71 5.32 -13.52
C GLU A 15 1.52 6.08 -12.88
N ILE A 16 1.61 6.38 -11.59
CA ILE A 16 0.62 7.22 -10.89
C ILE A 16 0.87 8.70 -11.19
N VAL A 17 -0.20 9.39 -11.60
CA VAL A 17 -0.25 10.85 -11.80
C VAL A 17 -1.32 11.47 -10.91
N ARG A 18 -1.14 12.74 -10.56
CA ARG A 18 -2.10 13.51 -9.74
C ARG A 18 -2.81 14.55 -10.57
N GLY A 19 -4.12 14.72 -10.33
CA GLY A 19 -4.92 15.70 -11.06
C GLY A 19 -4.31 17.10 -11.01
N ARG A 20 -3.86 17.55 -9.83
CA ARG A 20 -3.25 18.86 -9.61
C ARG A 20 -1.99 19.16 -10.44
N GLU A 21 -1.36 18.12 -10.99
CA GLU A 21 -0.14 18.21 -11.81
C GLU A 21 -0.47 18.23 -13.32
N LEU A 22 -1.75 18.19 -13.68
CA LEU A 22 -2.22 18.04 -15.05
C LEU A 22 -2.96 19.28 -15.55
N THR A 23 -2.96 19.44 -16.87
CA THR A 23 -3.52 20.58 -17.60
C THR A 23 -4.56 20.12 -18.62
N ASP A 24 -5.25 21.07 -19.27
CA ASP A 24 -6.19 20.76 -20.37
C ASP A 24 -5.54 19.99 -21.52
N ARG A 25 -4.23 20.19 -21.74
CA ARG A 25 -3.48 19.45 -22.75
C ARG A 25 -3.38 17.96 -22.39
N ASP A 26 -3.19 17.65 -21.12
CA ASP A 26 -3.09 16.28 -20.63
C ASP A 26 -4.43 15.54 -20.77
N ARG A 27 -5.56 16.25 -20.58
CA ARG A 27 -6.91 15.71 -20.74
C ARG A 27 -7.15 15.06 -22.09
N ILE A 28 -6.55 15.59 -23.16
CA ILE A 28 -6.74 15.11 -24.54
C ILE A 28 -5.65 14.13 -24.96
N SER A 29 -4.42 14.31 -24.44
CA SER A 29 -3.25 13.55 -24.89
C SER A 29 -3.01 12.23 -24.15
N LYS A 30 -3.73 11.97 -23.05
CA LYS A 30 -3.50 10.81 -22.18
C LYS A 30 -4.80 10.07 -21.86
N GLU A 31 -4.70 8.75 -21.80
CA GLU A 31 -5.74 7.92 -21.21
C GLU A 31 -5.44 7.69 -19.71
N TYR A 32 -6.47 7.80 -18.88
CA TYR A 32 -6.37 7.61 -17.44
C TYR A 32 -7.14 6.39 -17.01
N PHE A 33 -6.54 5.61 -16.12
CA PHE A 33 -7.12 4.37 -15.62
C PHE A 33 -7.15 4.39 -14.10
N CYS A 34 -8.00 3.53 -13.55
CA CYS A 34 -8.02 3.27 -12.13
C CYS A 34 -6.63 2.84 -11.64
N PRO A 35 -6.13 3.43 -10.53
CA PRO A 35 -4.81 3.09 -9.99
C PRO A 35 -4.77 1.72 -9.30
N ASN A 36 -5.93 1.08 -9.10
CA ASN A 36 -5.98 -0.32 -8.72
C ASN A 36 -5.65 -1.19 -9.94
N GLU A 37 -4.56 -1.94 -9.87
CA GLU A 37 -4.01 -2.70 -11.00
C GLU A 37 -4.95 -3.78 -11.56
N ASN A 38 -5.89 -4.23 -10.75
CA ASN A 38 -6.92 -5.22 -11.09
C ASN A 38 -8.21 -4.57 -11.65
N CYS A 39 -8.27 -3.23 -11.67
CA CYS A 39 -9.46 -2.49 -12.08
C CYS A 39 -9.16 -1.79 -13.41
N GLU A 40 -9.89 -2.18 -14.46
CA GLU A 40 -9.67 -1.66 -15.82
C GLU A 40 -10.50 -0.40 -16.14
N THR A 41 -11.20 0.14 -15.13
CA THR A 41 -12.01 1.36 -15.25
C THR A 41 -11.23 2.52 -15.85
N LYS A 42 -11.73 3.01 -16.99
CA LYS A 42 -11.27 4.26 -17.60
C LYS A 42 -11.81 5.46 -16.82
N LEU A 43 -10.97 6.48 -16.69
CA LEU A 43 -11.25 7.69 -15.95
C LEU A 43 -11.17 8.92 -16.86
N ALA A 44 -12.08 9.87 -16.66
CA ALA A 44 -12.00 11.20 -17.24
C ALA A 44 -11.30 12.16 -16.27
N LEU A 45 -10.34 12.93 -16.78
CA LEU A 45 -9.78 14.09 -16.08
C LEU A 45 -10.79 15.25 -16.15
N ASN A 46 -11.23 15.71 -14.98
CA ASN A 46 -12.05 16.88 -14.79
C ASN A 46 -11.16 18.00 -14.24
N ILE A 47 -11.13 19.12 -14.95
CA ILE A 47 -10.31 20.26 -14.58
C ILE A 47 -11.20 21.31 -13.92
N LYS A 48 -10.77 21.80 -12.76
CA LYS A 48 -11.45 22.86 -12.04
C LYS A 48 -10.59 24.13 -12.09
N SER A 49 -11.25 25.28 -12.09
CA SER A 49 -10.59 26.60 -12.09
C SER A 49 -9.70 26.85 -10.86
N ASN A 50 -9.97 26.18 -9.74
CA ASN A 50 -9.17 26.27 -8.52
C ASN A 50 -7.96 25.31 -8.49
N GLY A 51 -7.69 24.57 -9.57
CA GLY A 51 -6.56 23.62 -9.65
C GLY A 51 -6.82 22.28 -8.94
N GLU A 52 -7.99 22.08 -8.33
CA GLU A 52 -8.41 20.80 -7.74
C GLU A 52 -8.93 19.84 -8.81
N ASN A 53 -8.07 19.55 -9.79
CA ASN A 53 -8.41 18.61 -10.84
C ASN A 53 -8.56 17.21 -10.25
N TYR A 54 -9.54 16.47 -10.75
CA TYR A 54 -9.90 15.16 -10.24
C TYR A 54 -10.29 14.21 -11.37
N PHE A 55 -10.34 12.92 -11.05
CA PHE A 55 -10.74 11.87 -11.96
C PHE A 55 -12.09 11.28 -11.53
N SER A 56 -12.94 10.99 -12.52
CA SER A 56 -14.20 10.28 -12.35
C SER A 56 -14.29 9.15 -13.37
N ALA A 57 -15.02 8.08 -13.05
CA ALA A 57 -15.38 7.08 -14.05
C ALA A 57 -16.09 7.79 -15.21
N SER A 58 -15.67 7.50 -16.44
CA SER A 58 -16.11 8.25 -17.63
C SER A 58 -17.22 7.58 -18.42
N TYR A 59 -17.53 6.31 -18.14
CA TYR A 59 -18.48 5.51 -18.93
C TYR A 59 -19.21 4.49 -18.05
N ASP A 60 -20.49 4.28 -18.34
CA ASP A 60 -21.36 3.34 -17.61
C ASP A 60 -20.89 1.88 -17.74
N ASP A 61 -20.16 1.54 -18.81
CA ASP A 61 -19.71 0.16 -19.09
C ASP A 61 -18.39 -0.24 -18.41
N PHE A 62 -17.66 0.70 -17.81
CA PHE A 62 -16.33 0.47 -17.22
C PHE A 62 -16.34 0.69 -15.71
N ASP A 63 -17.36 0.17 -15.04
CA ASP A 63 -17.55 0.33 -13.62
C ASP A 63 -16.38 -0.26 -12.80
N HIS A 64 -16.15 0.31 -11.61
CA HIS A 64 -15.12 -0.22 -10.72
C HIS A 64 -15.46 -1.65 -10.26
N ILE A 65 -14.43 -2.50 -10.21
CA ILE A 65 -14.53 -3.82 -9.56
C ILE A 65 -15.02 -3.70 -8.12
N LYS A 66 -15.61 -4.80 -7.62
CA LYS A 66 -16.18 -4.79 -6.27
C LYS A 66 -15.05 -4.55 -5.26
N TYR A 67 -15.30 -3.68 -4.30
CA TYR A 67 -14.32 -3.32 -3.26
C TYR A 67 -13.01 -2.67 -3.77
N CYS A 68 -13.00 -2.08 -4.97
CA CYS A 68 -11.86 -1.32 -5.47
C CYS A 68 -11.34 -0.30 -4.45
N TRP A 69 -10.07 -0.44 -4.03
CA TRP A 69 -9.50 0.42 -3.00
C TRP A 69 -9.47 1.89 -3.39
N ALA A 70 -9.37 2.19 -4.69
CA ALA A 70 -9.37 3.55 -5.20
C ALA A 70 -10.73 4.26 -4.99
N LYS A 71 -11.84 3.50 -4.96
CA LYS A 71 -13.19 4.03 -4.67
C LYS A 71 -13.41 4.33 -3.18
N SER A 72 -12.54 3.82 -2.31
CA SER A 72 -12.65 4.02 -0.87
C SER A 72 -12.56 5.49 -0.48
N LYS A 73 -13.40 5.95 0.44
CA LYS A 73 -13.29 7.31 1.02
C LYS A 73 -11.90 7.58 1.63
N TYR A 74 -11.19 6.52 2.06
CA TYR A 74 -9.83 6.61 2.58
C TYR A 74 -8.80 7.00 1.51
N ALA A 75 -9.04 6.66 0.24
CA ALA A 75 -8.14 6.99 -0.86
C ALA A 75 -8.07 8.51 -1.12
N ASN A 76 -9.15 9.24 -0.81
CA ASN A 76 -9.24 10.69 -0.99
C ASN A 76 -8.74 11.49 0.23
N GLN A 77 -8.29 10.82 1.30
CA GLN A 77 -7.74 11.50 2.46
C GLN A 77 -6.30 11.91 2.21
N VAL A 78 -5.95 13.14 2.62
CA VAL A 78 -4.56 13.60 2.62
C VAL A 78 -3.86 13.03 3.86
N ILE A 79 -3.11 11.97 3.64
CA ILE A 79 -2.28 11.33 4.66
C ILE A 79 -0.93 12.01 4.66
N LEU A 80 -0.59 12.67 5.76
CA LEU A 80 0.71 13.30 5.91
C LEU A 80 1.75 12.24 6.34
N PRO A 81 2.86 12.10 5.60
CA PRO A 81 3.97 11.25 6.02
C PRO A 81 4.59 11.83 7.31
N PRO A 82 5.40 11.03 8.03
CA PRO A 82 6.08 11.49 9.23
C PRO A 82 6.92 12.75 8.93
N LYS A 83 6.90 13.73 9.83
CA LYS A 83 7.77 14.92 9.76
C LYS A 83 9.25 14.53 9.97
N ASP A 84 9.50 13.43 10.68
CA ASP A 84 10.84 12.91 10.97
C ASP A 84 11.41 12.22 9.73
N LYS A 85 12.61 12.66 9.31
CA LYS A 85 13.27 12.19 8.08
C LYS A 85 13.58 10.69 8.09
N ASN A 86 13.81 10.09 9.26
CA ASN A 86 14.19 8.68 9.36
C ASN A 86 12.97 7.75 9.27
N ILE A 87 12.73 7.20 8.08
CA ILE A 87 11.65 6.25 7.84
C ILE A 87 11.75 4.98 8.70
N ASN A 88 12.96 4.51 8.98
CA ASN A 88 13.15 3.30 9.77
C ASN A 88 12.63 3.50 11.19
N ASP A 89 12.86 4.67 11.78
CA ASP A 89 12.37 4.98 13.13
C ASP A 89 10.85 5.09 13.16
N PHE A 90 10.23 5.71 12.15
CA PHE A 90 8.79 5.76 12.03
C PHE A 90 8.16 4.37 11.90
N LEU A 91 8.65 3.56 10.96
CA LEU A 91 8.16 2.19 10.75
C LEU A 91 8.41 1.32 12.00
N ASN A 92 9.54 1.50 12.67
CA ASN A 92 9.83 0.84 13.94
C ASN A 92 8.86 1.30 15.04
N SER A 93 8.51 2.58 15.11
CA SER A 93 7.55 3.09 16.10
C SER A 93 6.15 2.49 15.92
N LEU A 94 5.72 2.25 14.68
CA LEU A 94 4.46 1.57 14.37
C LEU A 94 4.43 0.15 14.94
N SER A 95 5.56 -0.55 14.89
CA SER A 95 5.71 -1.90 15.47
C SER A 95 5.72 -1.90 17.00
N LYS A 96 6.27 -0.84 17.62
CA LYS A 96 6.49 -0.71 19.06
C LYS A 96 5.30 -0.15 19.84
N SER A 97 4.27 0.38 19.17
CA SER A 97 3.16 1.03 19.88
C SER A 97 2.37 0.04 20.77
N GLU A 98 2.78 -0.05 22.04
CA GLU A 98 1.86 -0.16 23.16
C GLU A 98 0.76 0.89 22.98
N SER A 99 -0.43 0.58 23.46
CA SER A 99 -1.59 1.47 23.43
C SER A 99 -1.28 2.79 24.15
N ARG A 100 -0.59 3.71 23.48
CA ARG A 100 -0.67 5.13 23.82
C ARG A 100 -2.13 5.46 23.57
N LYS A 101 -2.86 5.71 24.66
CA LYS A 101 -4.17 6.36 24.63
C LYS A 101 -4.07 7.42 23.55
N SER A 102 -4.97 7.36 22.57
CA SER A 102 -5.05 8.32 21.50
C SER A 102 -5.03 9.71 22.13
N GLU A 103 -3.88 10.37 22.13
CA GLU A 103 -3.87 11.82 22.10
C GLU A 103 -4.69 12.13 20.86
N LYS A 104 -5.90 12.67 21.09
CA LYS A 104 -6.78 13.17 20.04
C LYS A 104 -5.86 13.85 19.04
N SER A 105 -5.73 13.26 17.85
CA SER A 105 -4.98 13.87 16.78
C SER A 105 -5.60 15.25 16.61
N LYS A 106 -4.93 16.28 17.12
CA LYS A 106 -5.28 17.66 16.77
C LYS A 106 -5.20 17.65 15.26
N SER A 107 -6.36 17.81 14.61
CA SER A 107 -6.41 18.16 13.21
C SER A 107 -5.49 19.36 13.06
N GLU A 108 -4.33 19.17 12.42
CA GLU A 108 -3.54 20.31 11.96
C GLU A 108 -4.41 20.92 10.85
N LYS A 109 -5.24 21.91 11.23
CA LYS A 109 -5.83 22.84 10.27
C LYS A 109 -4.64 23.61 9.70
N ASN A 110 -4.22 23.25 8.51
CA ASN A 110 -3.44 24.17 7.69
C ASN A 110 -4.45 25.13 7.07
N ASP A 111 -4.20 26.44 7.16
CA ASP A 111 -5.06 27.53 6.67
C ASP A 111 -5.18 27.60 5.14
N MET A 112 -5.23 26.46 4.43
CA MET A 112 -5.31 26.44 2.98
C MET A 112 -6.40 25.58 2.36
N ASP A 113 -7.24 24.86 3.13
CA ASP A 113 -8.40 24.20 2.54
C ASP A 113 -9.42 23.75 3.60
N ASP A 114 -10.57 24.42 3.68
CA ASP A 114 -11.60 24.14 4.70
C ASP A 114 -12.26 22.74 4.55
N ASN A 115 -11.94 21.99 3.48
CA ASN A 115 -12.53 20.68 3.20
C ASN A 115 -11.56 19.49 3.30
N VAL A 116 -10.28 19.71 3.62
CA VAL A 116 -9.28 18.62 3.63
C VAL A 116 -8.96 18.18 5.06
N THR A 117 -9.41 16.98 5.42
CA THR A 117 -9.02 16.36 6.70
C THR A 117 -7.60 15.79 6.60
N HIS A 118 -6.63 16.56 7.10
CA HIS A 118 -5.25 16.09 7.27
C HIS A 118 -5.17 15.13 8.47
N ARG A 119 -4.74 13.89 8.21
CA ARG A 119 -4.49 12.89 9.24
C ARG A 119 -3.03 12.46 9.22
N ARG A 120 -2.39 12.44 10.39
CA ARG A 120 -1.05 11.87 10.55
C ARG A 120 -1.09 10.36 10.37
N MET A 121 -0.13 9.84 9.61
CA MET A 121 0.01 8.42 9.38
C MET A 121 0.27 7.65 10.69
N SER A 122 -0.52 6.62 10.97
CA SER A 122 -0.43 5.87 12.23
C SER A 122 -0.68 4.36 12.10
N THR A 123 -0.99 3.88 10.89
CA THR A 123 -1.34 2.48 10.64
C THR A 123 -0.77 1.96 9.33
N LEU A 124 -0.68 0.64 9.19
CA LEU A 124 -0.36 0.01 7.89
C LEU A 124 -1.37 0.38 6.80
N LYS A 125 -2.64 0.54 7.15
CA LYS A 125 -3.66 0.98 6.20
C LYS A 125 -3.32 2.38 5.66
N ASP A 126 -2.86 3.29 6.51
CA ASP A 126 -2.45 4.62 6.08
C ASP A 126 -1.22 4.56 5.13
N ILE A 127 -0.24 3.69 5.43
CA ILE A 127 0.91 3.45 4.54
C ILE A 127 0.44 2.89 3.19
N PHE A 128 -0.48 1.93 3.19
CA PHE A 128 -1.03 1.34 1.98
C PHE A 128 -1.61 2.41 1.05
N TYR A 129 -2.54 3.24 1.56
CA TYR A 129 -3.19 4.28 0.76
C TYR A 129 -2.20 5.36 0.31
N TYR A 130 -1.26 5.76 1.17
CA TYR A 130 -0.22 6.71 0.79
C TYR A 130 0.64 6.13 -0.35
N CYS A 131 1.25 4.97 -0.15
CA CYS A 131 2.17 4.41 -1.13
C CYS A 131 1.49 4.02 -2.45
N LYS A 132 0.22 3.59 -2.43
CA LYS A 132 -0.56 3.27 -3.65
C LYS A 132 -1.07 4.51 -4.41
N SER A 133 -1.21 5.66 -3.75
CA SER A 133 -1.63 6.94 -4.37
C SER A 133 -0.47 7.84 -4.83
N HIS A 134 0.76 7.36 -4.74
CA HIS A 134 1.97 8.08 -5.15
C HIS A 134 2.80 7.23 -6.11
N ASN A 135 3.60 7.91 -6.95
CA ASN A 135 4.56 7.25 -7.82
C ASN A 135 5.65 6.58 -6.97
N LYS A 136 6.09 5.38 -7.36
CA LYS A 136 7.13 4.61 -6.66
C LYS A 136 8.49 5.34 -6.58
N GLU A 137 8.73 6.29 -7.48
CA GLU A 137 9.90 7.17 -7.48
C GLU A 137 9.79 8.35 -6.52
N ASN A 138 8.60 8.66 -6.00
CA ASN A 138 8.43 9.70 -4.98
C ASN A 138 9.08 9.27 -3.66
N ASN A 139 9.47 10.28 -2.88
CA ASN A 139 10.02 10.08 -1.55
C ASN A 139 8.90 9.86 -0.53
N PHE A 140 9.19 8.97 0.42
CA PHE A 140 8.51 8.82 1.68
C PHE A 140 9.56 9.09 2.76
N GLY A 141 9.51 10.27 3.39
CA GLY A 141 10.59 10.74 4.24
C GLY A 141 11.88 10.93 3.42
N ASP A 142 12.97 10.29 3.84
CA ASP A 142 14.27 10.30 3.19
C ASP A 142 14.48 9.20 2.12
N THR A 143 13.49 8.32 1.91
CA THR A 143 13.65 7.12 1.10
C THR A 143 12.61 7.06 -0.03
N LYS A 144 13.00 6.62 -1.23
CA LYS A 144 12.01 6.38 -2.31
C LYS A 144 11.05 5.26 -1.94
N ILE A 145 9.77 5.42 -2.25
CA ILE A 145 8.71 4.42 -1.97
C ILE A 145 9.13 3.03 -2.46
N LYS A 146 9.73 2.94 -3.66
CA LYS A 146 10.16 1.67 -4.25
C LYS A 146 11.13 0.83 -3.41
N TYR A 147 11.86 1.44 -2.48
CA TYR A 147 12.84 0.75 -1.63
C TYR A 147 12.29 0.32 -0.25
N MET A 148 11.14 0.87 0.16
CA MET A 148 10.50 0.57 1.45
C MET A 148 9.15 -0.13 1.32
N PHE A 149 8.45 0.02 0.19
CA PHE A 149 7.12 -0.54 -0.06
C PHE A 149 7.18 -1.48 -1.27
N LEU A 150 7.29 -2.77 -0.96
CA LEU A 150 7.45 -3.84 -1.93
C LEU A 150 6.08 -4.37 -2.32
N ASP A 151 5.62 -3.98 -3.50
CA ASP A 151 4.37 -4.44 -4.11
C ASP A 151 4.61 -4.85 -5.56
N SER A 152 3.53 -5.10 -6.30
CA SER A 152 3.54 -5.42 -7.74
C SER A 152 4.36 -4.46 -8.61
N ARG A 153 4.37 -3.16 -8.31
CA ARG A 153 5.08 -2.13 -9.10
C ARG A 153 6.59 -2.23 -9.00
N THR A 154 7.10 -2.91 -7.97
CA THR A 154 8.53 -3.08 -7.69
C THR A 154 9.03 -4.49 -7.95
N LYS A 155 8.16 -5.46 -8.24
CA LYS A 155 8.55 -6.87 -8.50
C LYS A 155 9.61 -7.02 -9.58
N ASN A 156 9.46 -6.27 -10.68
CA ASN A 156 10.38 -6.31 -11.82
C ASN A 156 11.73 -5.65 -11.55
N MET A 157 11.82 -4.82 -10.50
CA MET A 157 13.10 -4.24 -10.07
C MET A 157 13.97 -5.27 -9.33
N TYR A 158 13.33 -6.22 -8.67
CA TYR A 158 13.99 -7.20 -7.81
C TYR A 158 14.15 -8.55 -8.52
N THR A 159 15.06 -8.59 -9.50
CA THR A 159 15.35 -9.79 -10.30
C THR A 159 16.57 -10.57 -9.83
N LYS A 160 17.49 -9.90 -9.12
CA LYS A 160 18.76 -10.47 -8.62
C LYS A 160 18.87 -10.43 -7.11
N PHE A 161 18.43 -9.33 -6.48
CA PHE A 161 18.63 -9.11 -5.05
C PHE A 161 17.61 -8.13 -4.49
N ILE A 162 17.05 -8.42 -3.32
CA ILE A 162 16.24 -7.49 -2.51
C ILE A 162 17.10 -7.01 -1.34
N TYR A 163 17.22 -5.71 -1.10
CA TYR A 163 17.95 -5.16 0.05
C TYR A 163 17.32 -5.55 1.38
N GLU A 164 18.13 -5.72 2.41
CA GLU A 164 17.67 -5.96 3.79
C GLU A 164 17.11 -4.68 4.43
N GLY A 165 16.60 -4.83 5.64
CA GLY A 165 16.15 -3.73 6.51
C GLY A 165 14.63 -3.61 6.61
N THR A 166 14.19 -2.51 7.22
CA THR A 166 12.77 -2.26 7.50
C THR A 166 12.00 -1.99 6.21
N LYS A 167 11.04 -2.86 5.89
CA LYS A 167 10.19 -2.75 4.70
C LYS A 167 8.78 -3.20 4.97
N VAL A 168 7.86 -2.62 4.22
CA VAL A 168 6.51 -3.11 4.02
C VAL A 168 6.50 -3.99 2.78
N VAL A 169 6.05 -5.23 2.92
CA VAL A 169 5.94 -6.19 1.82
C VAL A 169 4.48 -6.57 1.63
N ILE A 170 4.02 -6.50 0.38
CA ILE A 170 2.76 -7.07 -0.08
C ILE A 170 3.09 -8.33 -0.87
N GLY A 171 2.67 -9.48 -0.34
CA GLY A 171 2.81 -10.76 -1.01
C GLY A 171 1.56 -11.12 -1.82
N ASP A 172 1.75 -11.90 -2.88
CA ASP A 172 0.67 -12.33 -3.79
C ASP A 172 -0.26 -13.35 -3.16
N SER A 173 0.28 -14.17 -2.26
CA SER A 173 -0.44 -15.22 -1.57
C SER A 173 0.36 -15.74 -0.39
N ILE A 174 -0.36 -16.18 0.64
CA ILE A 174 0.21 -17.04 1.66
C ILE A 174 0.29 -18.46 1.09
N LEU A 175 1.49 -19.01 1.07
CA LEU A 175 1.70 -20.40 0.68
C LEU A 175 1.09 -21.34 1.73
N PRO A 176 0.63 -22.54 1.34
CA PRO A 176 0.24 -23.56 2.29
C PRO A 176 1.32 -23.77 3.35
N PHE A 177 0.90 -23.86 4.61
CA PHE A 177 1.80 -24.06 5.75
C PHE A 177 1.13 -24.97 6.78
N ASN A 178 1.93 -25.61 7.62
CA ASN A 178 1.43 -26.35 8.77
C ASN A 178 1.24 -25.36 9.94
N PRO A 179 0.02 -25.21 10.49
CA PRO A 179 -0.22 -24.30 11.61
C PRO A 179 0.65 -24.53 12.84
N LYS A 180 1.13 -25.77 13.05
CA LYS A 180 2.05 -26.12 14.14
C LYS A 180 3.42 -25.44 14.01
N ASP A 181 3.80 -25.05 12.80
CA ASP A 181 5.08 -24.40 12.55
C ASP A 181 5.05 -22.91 12.95
N GLU A 182 3.86 -22.36 13.23
CA GLU A 182 3.63 -20.98 13.63
C GLU A 182 4.38 -19.95 12.77
N MET A 183 4.45 -20.18 11.45
CA MET A 183 5.04 -19.24 10.51
C MET A 183 4.19 -19.10 9.24
N PHE A 184 4.33 -17.96 8.57
CA PHE A 184 3.82 -17.79 7.21
C PHE A 184 4.96 -17.70 6.22
N LYS A 185 4.71 -18.16 5.00
CA LYS A 185 5.59 -17.94 3.85
C LYS A 185 4.76 -17.29 2.75
N ILE A 186 5.20 -16.14 2.26
CA ILE A 186 4.52 -15.43 1.16
C ILE A 186 5.43 -15.40 -0.07
N LYS A 187 4.81 -15.55 -1.25
CA LYS A 187 5.48 -15.38 -2.53
C LYS A 187 5.43 -13.89 -2.92
N TYR A 188 6.56 -13.32 -3.31
CA TYR A 188 6.62 -11.93 -3.78
C TYR A 188 6.75 -11.83 -5.30
N ASN A 189 7.57 -12.68 -5.90
CA ASN A 189 7.60 -12.88 -7.35
C ASN A 189 8.02 -14.33 -7.63
N ASN A 190 8.32 -14.67 -8.88
CA ASN A 190 8.73 -16.04 -9.24
C ASN A 190 10.09 -16.48 -8.66
N LYS A 191 10.84 -15.56 -8.04
CA LYS A 191 12.17 -15.82 -7.48
C LYS A 191 12.20 -15.72 -5.97
N PHE A 192 11.60 -14.67 -5.40
CA PHE A 192 11.76 -14.30 -3.99
C PHE A 192 10.57 -14.71 -3.12
N TYR A 193 10.90 -15.17 -1.91
CA TYR A 193 9.97 -15.52 -0.85
C TYR A 193 10.28 -14.75 0.42
N PHE A 194 9.23 -14.48 1.19
CA PHE A 194 9.35 -13.86 2.51
C PHE A 194 8.79 -14.80 3.57
N LYS A 195 9.60 -15.11 4.58
CA LYS A 195 9.24 -15.92 5.75
C LYS A 195 8.91 -15.01 6.92
N ILE A 196 7.79 -15.27 7.56
CA ILE A 196 7.25 -14.45 8.64
C ILE A 196 7.16 -15.33 9.88
N ASN A 197 8.08 -15.11 10.80
CA ASN A 197 8.07 -15.73 12.13
C ASN A 197 7.34 -14.81 13.10
N PHE A 198 6.95 -15.33 14.25
CA PHE A 198 6.28 -14.58 15.31
C PHE A 198 7.06 -14.72 16.61
N ILE A 199 7.05 -13.66 17.43
CA ILE A 199 7.75 -13.66 18.72
C ILE A 199 7.18 -14.69 19.70
N ASN A 200 5.90 -15.05 19.56
CA ASN A 200 5.23 -16.11 20.30
C ASN A 200 3.90 -16.50 19.63
N SER A 201 3.33 -17.63 20.09
CA SER A 201 2.05 -18.19 19.63
C SER A 201 0.87 -17.24 19.79
N SER A 202 0.88 -16.34 20.79
CA SER A 202 -0.20 -15.36 20.98
C SER A 202 -0.24 -14.35 19.83
N VAL A 203 0.92 -13.86 19.38
CA VAL A 203 1.00 -12.95 18.22
C VAL A 203 0.65 -13.69 16.93
N PHE A 204 1.14 -14.91 16.74
CA PHE A 204 0.74 -15.77 15.61
C PHE A 204 -0.79 -15.92 15.54
N ASN A 205 -1.42 -16.33 16.64
CA ASN A 205 -2.87 -16.53 16.70
C ASN A 205 -3.67 -15.25 16.41
N LYS A 206 -3.19 -14.08 16.87
CA LYS A 206 -3.81 -12.78 16.53
C LYS A 206 -3.72 -12.50 15.03
N CYS A 207 -2.56 -12.72 14.41
CA CYS A 207 -2.37 -12.52 12.97
C CYS A 207 -3.18 -13.53 12.14
N TYR A 208 -3.20 -14.80 12.53
CA TYR A 208 -3.98 -15.83 11.87
C TYR A 208 -5.49 -15.52 11.91
N LYS A 209 -6.02 -15.07 13.06
CA LYS A 209 -7.42 -14.65 13.17
C LYS A 209 -7.76 -13.46 12.25
N LYS A 210 -6.82 -12.55 11.99
CA LYS A 210 -7.02 -11.43 11.04
C LYS A 210 -7.23 -11.90 9.61
N LEU A 211 -6.73 -13.07 9.23
CA LEU A 211 -6.93 -13.63 7.89
C LEU A 211 -8.38 -14.03 7.62
N ASN A 212 -9.25 -14.08 8.65
CA ASN A 212 -10.68 -14.38 8.53
C ASN A 212 -11.01 -15.37 7.39
N LEU A 213 -10.48 -16.59 7.49
CA LEU A 213 -10.50 -17.59 6.41
C LEU A 213 -11.88 -18.23 6.16
N LYS A 214 -12.97 -17.64 6.67
CA LYS A 214 -14.33 -18.19 6.51
C LYS A 214 -14.67 -18.35 5.02
N GLY A 215 -14.51 -19.58 4.51
CA GLY A 215 -14.72 -19.92 3.10
C GLY A 215 -13.60 -19.49 2.13
N ARG A 216 -12.43 -19.02 2.61
CA ARG A 216 -11.30 -18.58 1.77
C ARG A 216 -10.11 -19.52 1.92
N ASN A 217 -9.38 -19.78 0.83
CA ASN A 217 -8.10 -20.47 0.91
C ASN A 217 -6.98 -19.47 1.16
N LEU A 218 -5.89 -19.91 1.81
CA LEU A 218 -4.70 -19.08 2.05
C LEU A 218 -4.07 -18.51 0.77
N LYS A 219 -4.18 -19.26 -0.34
CA LYS A 219 -3.73 -18.81 -1.66
C LYS A 219 -4.50 -17.60 -2.19
N ASP A 220 -5.72 -17.38 -1.70
CA ASP A 220 -6.61 -16.29 -2.11
C ASP A 220 -6.46 -15.08 -1.17
N VAL A 221 -5.54 -15.15 -0.19
CA VAL A 221 -5.32 -14.11 0.81
C VAL A 221 -4.06 -13.31 0.50
N ASN A 222 -4.26 -12.02 0.25
CA ASN A 222 -3.20 -11.04 0.10
C ASN A 222 -2.92 -10.39 1.45
N VAL A 223 -1.63 -10.30 1.82
CA VAL A 223 -1.22 -9.70 3.10
C VAL A 223 -0.16 -8.63 2.92
N MET A 224 -0.26 -7.61 3.75
CA MET A 224 0.73 -6.56 3.93
C MET A 224 1.44 -6.75 5.26
N VAL A 225 2.76 -6.80 5.21
CA VAL A 225 3.61 -7.14 6.37
C VAL A 225 4.72 -6.12 6.52
N LEU A 226 4.79 -5.49 7.70
CA LEU A 226 5.87 -4.62 8.09
C LEU A 226 6.88 -5.39 8.95
N GLY A 227 8.11 -5.51 8.46
CA GLY A 227 9.17 -6.22 9.16
C GLY A 227 10.52 -5.57 8.97
N ASP A 228 11.44 -5.87 9.89
CA ASP A 228 12.87 -5.78 9.64
C ASP A 228 13.30 -7.09 8.94
N TRP A 229 13.60 -7.00 7.64
CA TRP A 229 13.81 -8.15 6.78
C TRP A 229 15.29 -8.46 6.64
N LYS A 230 15.68 -9.69 7.00
CA LYS A 230 17.05 -10.19 6.91
C LYS A 230 17.11 -11.35 5.94
N ARG A 231 18.23 -11.51 5.25
CA ARG A 231 18.41 -12.63 4.33
C ARG A 231 18.63 -13.91 5.12
N SER A 232 17.91 -14.95 4.72
CA SER A 232 18.04 -16.29 5.26
C SER A 232 18.50 -17.30 4.20
N GLY A 233 18.59 -16.88 2.94
CA GLY A 233 19.08 -17.66 1.81
C GLY A 233 19.07 -16.81 0.54
N ASN A 234 19.51 -17.37 -0.59
CA ASN A 234 19.71 -16.61 -1.84
C ASN A 234 18.49 -15.78 -2.25
N ASN A 235 17.30 -16.39 -2.20
CA ASN A 235 16.04 -15.73 -2.57
C ASN A 235 15.01 -15.70 -1.44
N THR A 236 15.46 -15.74 -0.18
CA THR A 236 14.55 -15.75 0.97
C THR A 236 14.95 -14.69 1.99
N LEU A 237 13.99 -13.84 2.33
CA LEU A 237 14.08 -12.92 3.44
C LEU A 237 13.18 -13.39 4.58
N VAL A 238 13.59 -13.13 5.81
CA VAL A 238 12.88 -13.50 7.03
C VAL A 238 12.70 -12.29 7.92
N THR A 239 11.58 -12.23 8.61
CA THR A 239 11.34 -11.27 9.69
C THR A 239 10.67 -11.94 10.88
N CYS A 240 10.71 -11.28 12.03
CA CYS A 240 10.01 -11.71 13.25
C CYS A 240 9.01 -10.63 13.68
N ILE A 241 7.73 -10.97 13.62
CA ILE A 241 6.62 -10.09 13.98
C ILE A 241 6.44 -10.09 15.49
N LYS A 242 6.55 -8.89 16.07
CA LYS A 242 6.44 -8.65 17.51
C LYS A 242 5.02 -8.27 17.92
N ASN A 243 4.28 -7.67 17.00
CA ASN A 243 2.92 -7.19 17.23
C ASN A 243 2.04 -7.43 15.99
N SER A 244 0.81 -7.88 16.22
CA SER A 244 -0.19 -8.04 15.16
C SER A 244 -0.43 -6.78 14.32
N LYS A 245 -0.15 -5.56 14.82
CA LYS A 245 -0.22 -4.31 14.04
C LYS A 245 0.71 -4.29 12.82
N GLN A 246 1.74 -5.11 12.80
CA GLN A 246 2.67 -5.28 11.67
C GLN A 246 2.11 -6.18 10.55
N PHE A 247 0.89 -6.71 10.71
CA PHE A 247 0.28 -7.66 9.81
C PHE A 247 -1.16 -7.25 9.48
N LEU A 248 -1.48 -7.22 8.18
CA LEU A 248 -2.78 -6.81 7.67
C LEU A 248 -3.21 -7.70 6.50
N ASP A 249 -4.41 -8.28 6.58
CA ASP A 249 -5.11 -8.86 5.42
C ASP A 249 -5.63 -7.70 4.57
N ILE A 250 -5.18 -7.65 3.31
CA ILE A 250 -5.54 -6.63 2.32
C ILE A 250 -6.36 -7.22 1.17
N SER A 251 -6.84 -8.46 1.30
CA SER A 251 -7.57 -9.15 0.23
C SER A 251 -8.81 -8.34 -0.20
N SER A 252 -9.51 -7.72 0.75
CA SER A 252 -10.67 -6.86 0.44
C SER A 252 -10.30 -5.53 -0.22
N PHE A 253 -9.02 -5.20 -0.34
CA PHE A 253 -8.56 -4.01 -1.06
C PHE A 253 -8.17 -4.34 -2.50
N ILE A 254 -7.87 -5.61 -2.79
CA ILE A 254 -7.23 -6.06 -4.03
C ILE A 254 -8.11 -7.06 -4.79
N SER A 255 -9.23 -7.51 -4.22
CA SER A 255 -10.13 -8.48 -4.87
C SER A 255 -10.82 -7.89 -6.10
N ASP A 256 -10.97 -8.75 -7.13
CA ASP A 256 -11.85 -8.61 -8.29
C ASP A 256 -13.33 -8.67 -7.88
#